data_AF-A0A6A4VIC5-F1
#
_entry.id   AF-A0A6A4VIC5-F1
#
_cell.length_a   1.000
_cell.length_b   1.000
_cell.length_c   1.000
_cell.angle_alpha   90.00
_cell.angle_beta   90.00
_cell.angle_gamma   90.00
#
_symmetry.space_group_name_H-M   'P 1'
#
loop_
_entity.id
_entity.type
_entity.pdbx_description
1 polymer ?
#
loop_
_entity_poly.entity_id
_entity_poly.type
_entity_poly.pdbx_seq_one_letter_code
_entity_poly.pdbx_strand_id
1 'polypeptide(L)'
;MASTAQPMEKDLHGVSTIQKIMKEAVQMSQKEEVELVAMLKKKGYRDIFREQAEKYCEETTIHGVKYLARERSAKRWYWGVIVLGTFCSASFLIYGVVDNYFRSPTLVSIETTDYPVHRIPFPALTICNLNKISNSSLPPDQQTVLGRVVYPNETEWRQRVLDALEIAYMDSCAGGRCPLSADSCEGDHCLPSAETRRRTHDIPPEQVRKIMAMTSPSCDEMVVACLWRGRKTPCSKLFKTQRTDLGYCCLFNAHYDSAK
;
A
#
# COMPACT_ATOMS: atom_id res chain seq x y z
N MET A 1 53.52 -73.73 78.79
CA MET A 1 53.17 -72.52 79.57
C MET A 1 52.05 -71.82 78.84
N ALA A 2 50.89 -71.77 79.48
CA ALA A 2 49.66 -71.16 79.00
C ALA A 2 49.49 -69.78 79.65
N SER A 3 48.84 -68.85 78.94
CA SER A 3 48.13 -67.69 79.53
C SER A 3 47.05 -67.29 78.52
N THR A 4 45.83 -67.82 78.67
CA THR A 4 44.63 -67.15 79.24
C THR A 4 44.05 -66.03 78.36
N ALA A 5 42.89 -66.33 77.79
CA ALA A 5 41.95 -65.38 77.18
C ALA A 5 41.06 -64.75 78.27
N GLN A 6 40.73 -63.46 78.11
CA GLN A 6 39.58 -62.81 78.75
C GLN A 6 38.83 -61.97 77.70
N PRO A 7 37.49 -61.94 77.72
CA PRO A 7 36.67 -61.25 76.73
C PRO A 7 36.37 -59.81 77.17
N MET A 8 36.41 -58.86 76.23
CA MET A 8 35.89 -57.50 76.42
C MET A 8 34.54 -57.37 75.73
N GLU A 9 33.49 -57.54 76.53
CA GLU A 9 32.12 -57.14 76.25
C GLU A 9 32.01 -55.61 76.45
N LYS A 10 31.75 -54.86 75.37
CA LYS A 10 31.34 -53.43 75.27
C LYS A 10 31.43 -53.08 73.77
N ASP A 11 30.35 -53.10 72.98
CA ASP A 11 29.48 -51.92 72.76
C ASP A 11 28.11 -52.33 72.16
N LEU A 12 27.40 -53.27 72.78
CA LEU A 12 26.04 -53.64 72.36
C LEU A 12 25.00 -52.52 72.61
N HIS A 13 25.35 -51.48 73.38
CA HIS A 13 24.44 -50.42 73.79
C HIS A 13 24.31 -49.28 72.76
N GLY A 14 25.32 -49.08 71.90
CA GLY A 14 25.30 -48.06 70.85
C GLY A 14 24.46 -48.46 69.64
N VAL A 15 24.53 -49.73 69.24
CA VAL A 15 23.79 -50.28 68.09
C VAL A 15 22.28 -50.30 68.36
N SER A 16 21.86 -50.67 69.58
CA SER A 16 20.44 -50.67 69.96
C SER A 16 19.84 -49.25 70.01
N THR A 17 20.64 -48.26 70.42
CA THR A 17 20.24 -46.84 70.42
C THR A 17 20.08 -46.31 68.99
N ILE A 18 21.02 -46.60 68.09
CA ILE A 18 20.93 -46.19 66.67
C ILE A 18 19.74 -46.86 65.98
N GLN A 19 19.52 -48.16 66.21
CA GLN A 19 18.35 -48.87 65.67
C GLN A 19 17.02 -48.31 66.18
N LYS A 20 16.97 -47.86 67.45
CA LYS A 20 15.79 -47.21 68.02
C LYS A 20 15.50 -45.86 67.33
N ILE A 21 16.53 -45.02 67.17
CA ILE A 21 16.41 -43.71 66.49
C ILE A 21 15.98 -43.89 65.03
N MET A 22 16.58 -44.86 64.31
CA MET A 22 16.19 -45.14 62.92
C MET A 22 14.73 -45.62 62.81
N LYS A 23 14.27 -46.47 63.74
CA LYS A 23 12.87 -46.91 63.77
C LYS A 23 11.90 -45.77 64.06
N GLU A 24 12.24 -44.90 65.01
CA GLU A 24 11.44 -43.72 65.34
C GLU A 24 11.38 -42.73 64.16
N ALA A 25 12.49 -42.52 63.45
CA ALA A 25 12.54 -41.66 62.26
C ALA A 25 11.69 -42.21 61.09
N VAL A 26 11.75 -43.52 60.83
CA VAL A 26 10.92 -44.18 59.80
C VAL A 26 9.43 -44.11 60.16
N GLN A 27 9.09 -44.34 61.43
CA GLN A 27 7.70 -44.23 61.89
C GLN A 27 7.18 -42.79 61.80
N MET A 28 8.02 -41.79 62.09
CA MET A 28 7.67 -40.38 61.97
C MET A 28 7.42 -39.98 60.51
N SER A 29 8.28 -40.40 59.59
CA SER A 29 8.11 -40.17 58.15
C SER A 29 6.85 -40.84 57.59
N GLN A 30 6.59 -42.10 57.95
CA GLN A 30 5.37 -42.79 57.50
C GLN A 30 4.10 -42.18 58.09
N LYS A 31 4.15 -41.67 59.33
CA LYS A 31 3.02 -41.00 59.97
C LYS A 31 2.66 -39.70 59.27
N GLU A 32 3.64 -38.89 58.86
CA GLU A 32 3.41 -37.66 58.11
C GLU A 32 2.76 -37.93 56.74
N GLU A 33 3.23 -38.96 56.01
CA GLU A 33 2.62 -39.34 54.72
C GLU A 33 1.17 -39.80 54.87
N VAL A 34 0.87 -40.60 55.89
CA VAL A 34 -0.50 -41.09 56.16
C VAL A 34 -1.43 -39.95 56.58
N GLU A 35 -0.96 -39.00 57.40
CA GLU A 35 -1.74 -37.82 57.79
C GLU A 35 -1.99 -36.90 56.59
N LEU A 36 -1.01 -36.71 55.70
CA LEU A 36 -1.15 -35.93 54.48
C LEU A 36 -2.20 -36.53 53.53
N VAL A 37 -2.16 -37.84 53.30
CA VAL A 37 -3.14 -38.55 52.45
C VAL A 37 -4.54 -38.52 53.08
N ALA A 38 -4.64 -38.63 54.41
CA ALA A 38 -5.90 -38.51 55.13
C ALA A 38 -6.48 -37.09 55.04
N MET A 39 -5.64 -36.04 55.10
CA MET A 39 -6.06 -34.65 54.91
C MET A 39 -6.56 -34.38 53.48
N LEU A 40 -5.91 -34.95 52.47
CA LEU A 40 -6.32 -34.83 51.07
C LEU A 40 -7.66 -35.51 50.78
N LYS A 41 -7.91 -36.70 51.36
CA LYS A 41 -9.20 -37.40 51.22
C LYS A 41 -10.39 -36.69 51.87
N LYS A 42 -10.14 -35.77 52.81
CA LYS A 42 -11.17 -35.05 53.57
C LYS A 42 -11.61 -33.73 52.92
N LYS A 43 -10.79 -33.18 52.02
CA LYS A 43 -11.07 -31.91 51.33
C LYS A 43 -11.96 -32.13 50.11
N GLY A 44 -13.01 -31.33 49.97
CA GLY A 44 -13.82 -31.32 48.76
C GLY A 44 -13.06 -30.66 47.60
N TYR A 45 -13.45 -30.98 46.36
CA TYR A 45 -12.88 -30.36 45.15
C TYR A 45 -12.91 -28.82 45.18
N ARG A 46 -13.93 -28.22 45.82
CA ARG A 46 -14.05 -26.77 46.00
C ARG A 46 -12.98 -26.18 46.92
N ASP A 47 -12.54 -26.92 47.93
CA ASP A 47 -11.50 -26.48 48.87
C ASP A 47 -10.13 -26.57 48.20
N ILE A 48 -9.90 -27.63 47.42
CA ILE A 48 -8.71 -27.80 46.60
C ILE A 48 -8.63 -26.65 45.58
N PHE A 49 -9.70 -26.40 44.82
CA PHE A 49 -9.73 -25.33 43.84
C PHE A 49 -9.51 -23.94 44.47
N ARG A 50 -10.09 -23.69 45.65
CA ARG A 50 -9.90 -22.43 46.38
C ARG A 50 -8.45 -22.24 46.78
N GLU A 51 -7.83 -23.28 47.35
CA GLU A 51 -6.43 -23.23 47.77
C GLU A 51 -5.49 -22.97 46.58
N GLN A 52 -5.75 -23.62 45.44
CA GLN A 52 -4.96 -23.38 44.22
C GLN A 52 -5.20 -21.98 43.65
N ALA A 53 -6.43 -21.49 43.65
CA ALA A 53 -6.75 -20.15 43.19
C ALA A 53 -6.08 -19.07 44.06
N GLU A 54 -6.07 -19.25 45.39
CA GLU A 54 -5.39 -18.34 46.32
C GLU A 54 -3.88 -18.33 46.07
N LYS A 55 -3.24 -19.50 45.97
CA LYS A 55 -1.81 -19.63 45.64
C LYS A 55 -1.47 -18.96 44.30
N TYR A 56 -2.26 -19.24 43.26
CA TYR A 56 -2.07 -18.61 41.95
C TYR A 56 -2.21 -17.07 42.01
N CYS A 57 -3.21 -16.57 42.73
CA CYS A 57 -3.43 -15.14 42.86
C CYS A 57 -2.33 -14.43 43.67
N GLU A 58 -1.61 -15.13 44.54
CA GLU A 58 -0.47 -14.58 45.29
C GLU A 58 0.82 -14.55 44.47
N GLU A 59 1.02 -15.54 43.60
CA GLU A 59 2.24 -15.68 42.79
C GLU A 59 2.14 -15.04 41.39
N THR A 60 0.93 -14.69 40.93
CA THR A 60 0.74 -14.09 39.61
C THR A 60 1.33 -12.69 39.49
N THR A 61 1.74 -12.33 38.27
CA THR A 61 2.18 -10.98 37.91
C THR A 61 1.02 -10.02 37.66
N ILE A 62 -0.23 -10.50 37.64
CA ILE A 62 -1.41 -9.66 37.45
C ILE A 62 -1.64 -8.80 38.70
N HIS A 63 -1.38 -7.50 38.55
CA HIS A 63 -1.58 -6.53 39.62
C HIS A 63 -3.05 -6.44 40.03
N GLY A 64 -3.30 -6.32 41.34
CA GLY A 64 -4.66 -6.18 41.89
C GLY A 64 -5.31 -7.51 42.31
N VAL A 65 -5.08 -8.59 41.57
CA VAL A 65 -5.72 -9.91 41.79
C VAL A 65 -5.29 -10.54 43.12
N LYS A 66 -4.03 -10.32 43.54
CA LYS A 66 -3.53 -10.74 44.87
C LYS A 66 -4.35 -10.19 46.03
N TYR A 67 -4.83 -8.94 45.93
CA TYR A 67 -5.63 -8.33 46.97
C TYR A 67 -7.06 -8.87 46.99
N LEU A 68 -7.52 -9.39 45.85
CA LEU A 68 -8.80 -10.07 45.73
C LEU A 68 -8.82 -11.41 46.49
N ALA A 69 -7.70 -12.13 46.48
CA ALA A 69 -7.55 -13.37 47.24
C ALA A 69 -7.29 -13.12 48.73
N ARG A 70 -6.46 -12.13 49.08
CA ARG A 70 -6.01 -11.89 50.45
C ARG A 70 -6.99 -11.13 51.36
N GLU A 71 -7.72 -10.15 50.83
CA GLU A 71 -8.53 -9.23 51.65
C GLU A 71 -9.95 -9.77 51.95
N ARG A 72 -10.52 -9.31 53.08
CA ARG A 72 -11.89 -9.67 53.50
C ARG A 72 -12.93 -8.63 53.09
N SER A 73 -14.11 -9.12 52.69
CA SER A 73 -15.37 -8.39 52.44
C SER A 73 -15.21 -7.03 51.76
N ALA A 74 -15.30 -5.91 52.46
CA ALA A 74 -15.36 -4.57 51.86
C ALA A 74 -14.09 -4.21 51.06
N LYS A 75 -12.91 -4.58 51.55
CA LYS A 75 -11.64 -4.33 50.86
C LYS A 75 -11.52 -5.17 49.58
N ARG A 76 -12.06 -6.39 49.60
CA ARG A 76 -12.11 -7.27 48.42
C ARG A 76 -12.99 -6.69 47.33
N TRP A 77 -14.14 -6.12 47.70
CA TRP A 77 -15.01 -5.42 46.75
C TRP A 77 -14.35 -4.18 46.15
N TYR A 78 -13.68 -3.37 46.97
CA TYR A 78 -12.90 -2.22 46.50
C TYR A 78 -11.86 -2.62 45.45
N TRP A 79 -11.05 -3.64 45.73
CA TRP A 79 -10.08 -4.14 44.76
C TRP A 79 -10.73 -4.79 43.54
N GLY A 80 -11.91 -5.41 43.70
CA GLY A 80 -12.68 -5.96 42.59
C GLY A 80 -13.14 -4.89 41.62
N VAL A 81 -13.64 -3.76 42.12
CA VAL A 81 -14.03 -2.60 41.28
C VAL A 81 -12.82 -2.04 40.55
N ILE A 82 -11.66 -1.92 41.20
CA ILE A 82 -10.43 -1.41 40.57
C ILE A 82 -9.94 -2.35 39.46
N VAL A 83 -9.86 -3.65 39.74
CA VAL A 83 -9.42 -4.64 38.74
C VAL A 83 -10.38 -4.67 37.55
N LEU A 84 -11.68 -4.61 37.80
CA LEU A 84 -12.67 -4.54 36.73
C LEU A 84 -12.57 -3.24 35.92
N GLY A 85 -12.43 -2.10 36.59
CA GLY A 85 -12.28 -0.80 35.92
C GLY A 85 -11.02 -0.71 35.06
N THR A 86 -9.89 -1.23 35.55
CA THR A 86 -8.64 -1.29 34.79
C THR A 86 -8.75 -2.23 33.59
N PHE A 87 -9.42 -3.38 33.73
CA PHE A 87 -9.67 -4.28 32.60
C PHE A 87 -10.57 -3.66 31.52
N CYS A 88 -11.67 -3.00 31.91
CA CYS A 88 -12.57 -2.34 30.97
C CYS A 88 -11.90 -1.17 30.23
N SER A 89 -11.16 -0.32 30.96
CA SER A 89 -10.44 0.80 30.36
C SER A 89 -9.32 0.35 29.42
N ALA A 90 -8.55 -0.68 29.80
CA ALA A 90 -7.54 -1.27 28.93
C ALA A 90 -8.17 -1.81 27.64
N SER A 91 -9.29 -2.52 27.75
CA SER A 91 -10.00 -3.07 26.58
C SER A 91 -10.49 -1.97 25.62
N PHE A 92 -11.03 -0.86 26.16
CA PHE A 92 -11.44 0.30 25.36
C PHE A 92 -10.26 0.94 24.62
N LEU A 93 -9.13 1.16 25.30
CA LEU A 93 -7.93 1.72 24.68
C LEU A 93 -7.35 0.80 23.61
N ILE A 94 -7.28 -0.51 23.88
CA ILE A 94 -6.80 -1.50 22.91
C ILE A 94 -7.69 -1.51 21.67
N TYR A 95 -9.01 -1.50 21.84
CA TYR A 95 -9.94 -1.39 20.71
C TYR A 95 -9.67 -0.14 19.87
N GLY A 96 -9.50 1.04 20.50
CA GLY A 96 -9.20 2.28 19.79
C GLY A 96 -7.88 2.25 19.03
N VAL A 97 -6.82 1.68 19.62
CA VAL A 97 -5.52 1.53 18.95
C VAL A 97 -5.61 0.57 17.77
N VAL A 98 -6.29 -0.56 17.94
CA VAL A 98 -6.46 -1.59 16.90
C VAL A 98 -7.32 -1.07 15.75
N ASP A 99 -8.42 -0.38 16.05
CA ASP A 99 -9.27 0.28 15.06
C ASP A 99 -8.49 1.36 14.29
N ASN A 100 -7.71 2.20 14.97
CA ASN A 100 -6.84 3.18 14.32
C ASN A 100 -5.78 2.51 13.41
N TYR A 101 -5.22 1.38 13.84
CA TYR A 101 -4.29 0.59 13.02
C TYR A 101 -4.96 0.03 11.77
N PHE A 102 -6.15 -0.58 11.91
CA PHE A 102 -6.89 -1.12 10.76
C PHE A 102 -7.38 -0.04 9.80
N ARG A 103 -7.66 1.18 10.29
CA ARG A 103 -7.97 2.34 9.45
C ARG A 103 -6.77 2.88 8.65
N SER A 104 -5.57 2.36 8.91
CA SER A 104 -4.33 2.59 8.13
C SER A 104 -4.10 4.06 7.71
N PRO A 105 -4.12 5.05 8.63
CA PRO A 105 -3.80 6.42 8.25
C PRO A 105 -2.32 6.51 7.89
N THR A 106 -2.02 6.86 6.64
CA THR A 106 -0.64 7.09 6.20
C THR A 106 -0.21 8.50 6.64
N LEU A 107 0.79 8.61 7.51
CA LEU A 107 1.40 9.90 7.84
C LEU A 107 2.47 10.22 6.81
N VAL A 108 2.18 11.18 5.95
CA VAL A 108 3.19 11.77 5.05
C VAL A 108 3.85 12.95 5.75
N SER A 109 5.17 12.92 5.84
CA SER A 109 5.98 14.02 6.38
C SER A 109 6.99 14.46 5.33
N ILE A 110 7.23 15.77 5.25
CA ILE A 110 8.23 16.35 4.35
C ILE A 110 9.56 16.33 5.10
N GLU A 111 10.51 15.52 4.64
CA GLU A 111 11.80 15.34 5.32
C GLU A 111 12.65 16.61 5.26
N THR A 112 12.74 17.27 4.10
CA THR A 112 13.35 18.60 3.92
C THR A 112 12.86 19.26 2.63
N THR A 113 12.80 20.60 2.59
CA THR A 113 12.64 21.39 1.36
C THR A 113 13.96 22.00 0.89
N ASP A 114 15.09 21.59 1.47
CA ASP A 114 16.43 22.14 1.22
C ASP A 114 17.12 21.54 0.00
N TYR A 115 16.40 20.76 -0.81
CA TYR A 115 16.97 20.19 -2.02
C TYR A 115 17.25 21.31 -3.04
N PRO A 116 18.50 21.49 -3.48
CA PRO A 116 18.86 22.62 -4.31
C PRO A 116 18.26 22.49 -5.72
N VAL A 117 17.59 23.56 -6.17
CA VAL A 117 16.85 23.60 -7.45
C VAL A 117 17.73 23.24 -8.66
N HIS A 118 19.03 23.54 -8.63
CA HIS A 118 19.94 23.22 -9.74
C HIS A 118 20.27 21.73 -9.92
N ARG A 119 19.95 20.88 -8.93
CA ARG A 119 20.08 19.42 -9.03
C ARG A 119 18.79 18.72 -9.46
N ILE A 120 17.67 19.45 -9.48
CA ILE A 120 16.39 18.92 -9.96
C ILE A 120 16.46 18.86 -11.49
N PRO A 121 16.20 17.70 -12.12
CA PRO A 121 16.12 17.62 -13.57
C PRO A 121 14.96 18.52 -14.04
N PHE A 122 15.22 19.35 -15.04
CA PHE A 122 14.18 20.21 -15.59
C PHE A 122 13.07 19.33 -16.20
N PRO A 123 11.78 19.67 -16.03
CA PRO A 123 10.70 18.81 -16.51
C PRO A 123 10.64 18.75 -18.03
N ALA A 124 9.88 17.77 -18.53
CA ALA A 124 9.44 17.79 -19.92
C ALA A 124 8.42 18.92 -20.12
N LEU A 125 8.54 19.69 -21.20
CA LEU A 125 7.56 20.71 -21.58
C LEU A 125 6.90 20.33 -22.90
N THR A 126 5.57 20.41 -22.96
CA THR A 126 4.80 20.18 -24.16
C THR A 126 4.03 21.44 -24.51
N ILE A 127 4.24 21.98 -25.71
CA ILE A 127 3.55 23.16 -26.22
C ILE A 127 2.71 22.73 -27.42
N CYS A 128 1.39 22.91 -27.34
CA CYS A 128 0.45 22.58 -28.41
C CYS A 128 -0.26 23.86 -28.88
N ASN A 129 -0.48 24.00 -30.18
CA ASN A 129 -1.39 25.01 -30.68
C ASN A 129 -2.84 24.57 -30.46
N LEU A 130 -3.71 25.49 -30.04
CA LEU A 130 -5.15 25.25 -30.04
C LEU A 130 -5.67 25.10 -31.49
N ASN A 131 -5.05 25.82 -32.42
CA ASN A 131 -5.31 25.65 -33.85
C ASN A 131 -4.51 24.45 -34.38
N LYS A 132 -5.20 23.31 -34.54
CA LYS A 132 -4.60 22.05 -34.99
C LYS A 132 -4.23 22.05 -36.48
N ILE A 133 -4.76 23.02 -37.24
CA ILE A 133 -4.57 23.17 -38.69
C ILE A 133 -4.03 24.58 -38.97
N SER A 134 -2.89 24.63 -39.65
CA SER A 134 -2.37 25.85 -40.25
C SER A 134 -2.98 26.02 -41.64
N ASN A 135 -3.73 27.11 -41.84
CA ASN A 135 -4.36 27.42 -43.13
C ASN A 135 -3.33 27.64 -44.24
N SER A 136 -2.13 28.13 -43.88
CA SER A 136 -1.00 28.32 -44.81
C SER A 136 -0.32 27.02 -45.23
N SER A 137 -0.51 25.95 -44.46
CA SER A 137 0.08 24.63 -44.71
C SER A 137 -0.90 23.69 -45.42
N LEU A 138 -2.10 24.16 -45.77
CA LEU A 138 -3.04 23.41 -46.61
C LEU A 138 -2.46 23.30 -48.03
N PRO A 139 -2.21 22.08 -48.55
CA PRO A 139 -1.63 21.92 -49.87
C PRO A 139 -2.57 22.43 -50.97
N PRO A 140 -2.08 23.14 -51.99
CA PRO A 140 -2.91 23.67 -53.07
C PRO A 140 -3.44 22.56 -54.01
N ASP A 141 -2.70 21.46 -54.18
CA ASP A 141 -3.05 20.37 -55.11
C ASP A 141 -3.41 19.06 -54.40
N GLN A 142 -4.53 18.45 -54.81
CA GLN A 142 -5.11 17.22 -54.25
C GLN A 142 -4.19 15.98 -54.36
N GLN A 143 -3.39 15.90 -55.44
CA GLN A 143 -2.60 14.71 -55.78
C GLN A 143 -1.42 14.48 -54.84
N THR A 144 -0.83 15.55 -54.30
CA THR A 144 0.32 15.49 -53.38
C THR A 144 -0.05 14.91 -52.01
N VAL A 145 -1.34 14.99 -51.67
CA VAL A 145 -1.87 14.70 -50.32
C VAL A 145 -2.50 13.31 -50.22
N LEU A 146 -3.38 12.97 -51.17
CA LEU A 146 -4.18 11.73 -51.14
C LEU A 146 -3.67 10.64 -52.09
N GLY A 147 -2.69 10.94 -52.94
CA GLY A 147 -1.99 9.97 -53.78
C GLY A 147 -2.82 9.29 -54.87
N ARG A 148 -4.13 9.59 -55.02
CA ARG A 148 -4.94 9.03 -56.12
C ARG A 148 -6.32 9.64 -56.40
N VAL A 149 -6.94 10.41 -55.49
CA VAL A 149 -8.32 10.90 -55.67
C VAL A 149 -8.35 12.35 -56.11
N VAL A 150 -8.87 12.60 -57.31
CA VAL A 150 -9.16 13.94 -57.84
C VAL A 150 -10.64 14.23 -57.61
N TYR A 151 -10.94 15.21 -56.77
CA TYR A 151 -12.32 15.68 -56.54
C TYR A 151 -12.60 16.86 -57.48
N PRO A 152 -13.78 16.89 -58.13
CA PRO A 152 -14.07 17.83 -59.22
C PRO A 152 -14.26 19.29 -58.78
N ASN A 153 -14.47 19.56 -57.48
CA ASN A 153 -14.75 20.89 -56.94
C ASN A 153 -13.81 21.23 -55.78
N GLU A 154 -13.16 22.40 -55.85
CA GLU A 154 -12.20 22.86 -54.83
C GLU A 154 -12.80 22.96 -53.42
N THR A 155 -14.02 23.45 -53.32
CA THR A 155 -14.68 23.66 -52.03
C THR A 155 -15.07 22.32 -51.39
N GLU A 156 -15.44 21.33 -52.19
CA GLU A 156 -15.91 20.03 -51.72
C GLU A 156 -14.77 19.20 -51.12
N TRP A 157 -13.60 19.15 -51.77
CA TRP A 157 -12.47 18.40 -51.24
C TRP A 157 -11.90 19.05 -49.98
N ARG A 158 -11.85 20.39 -49.96
CA ARG A 158 -11.36 21.13 -48.80
C ARG A 158 -12.22 20.82 -47.58
N GLN A 159 -13.53 20.79 -47.73
CA GLN A 159 -14.46 20.39 -46.66
C GLN A 159 -14.25 18.92 -46.24
N ARG A 160 -14.04 17.99 -47.17
CA ARG A 160 -13.76 16.59 -46.84
C ARG A 160 -12.48 16.40 -46.03
N VAL A 161 -11.43 17.15 -46.35
CA VAL A 161 -10.15 17.11 -45.60
C VAL A 161 -10.32 17.71 -44.21
N LEU A 162 -11.06 18.81 -44.08
CA LEU A 162 -11.37 19.43 -42.79
C LEU A 162 -12.20 18.49 -41.90
N ASP A 163 -13.26 17.87 -42.44
CA ASP A 163 -14.08 16.84 -41.76
C ASP A 163 -13.20 15.67 -41.28
N ALA A 164 -12.27 15.19 -42.12
CA ALA A 164 -11.37 14.09 -41.78
C ALA A 164 -10.37 14.45 -40.69
N LEU A 165 -9.81 15.67 -40.74
CA LEU A 165 -8.90 16.17 -39.72
C LEU A 165 -9.62 16.41 -38.39
N GLU A 166 -10.84 16.94 -38.43
CA GLU A 166 -11.67 17.12 -37.25
C GLU A 166 -11.87 15.78 -36.53
N ILE A 167 -12.29 14.73 -37.25
CA ILE A 167 -12.42 13.37 -36.70
C ILE A 167 -11.09 12.86 -36.15
N ALA A 168 -9.99 13.05 -36.87
CA ALA A 168 -8.68 12.54 -36.48
C ALA A 168 -8.13 13.20 -35.21
N TYR A 169 -8.48 14.46 -34.99
CA TYR A 169 -8.08 15.25 -33.84
C TYR A 169 -9.08 15.23 -32.68
N MET A 170 -10.18 14.47 -32.79
CA MET A 170 -11.07 14.16 -31.68
C MET A 170 -10.36 13.22 -30.69
N ASP A 171 -10.46 13.52 -29.40
CA ASP A 171 -9.81 12.75 -28.32
C ASP A 171 -10.13 11.24 -28.39
N SER A 172 -11.35 10.88 -28.81
CA SER A 172 -11.80 9.48 -28.97
C SER A 172 -11.07 8.70 -30.07
N CYS A 173 -10.32 9.37 -30.95
CA CYS A 173 -9.58 8.77 -32.06
C CYS A 173 -8.05 8.74 -31.85
N ALA A 174 -7.54 9.40 -30.79
CA ALA A 174 -6.10 9.58 -30.55
C ALA A 174 -5.29 8.26 -30.41
N GLY A 175 -5.96 7.15 -30.09
CA GLY A 175 -5.38 5.82 -29.93
C GLY A 175 -5.44 4.89 -31.15
N GLY A 176 -5.81 5.38 -32.35
CA GLY A 176 -5.86 4.57 -33.58
C GLY A 176 -7.07 3.64 -33.69
N ARG A 177 -8.08 3.82 -32.84
CA ARG A 177 -9.37 3.12 -32.92
C ARG A 177 -10.50 4.13 -32.87
N CYS A 178 -10.83 4.72 -34.03
CA CYS A 178 -12.09 5.46 -34.15
C CYS A 178 -13.25 4.46 -34.14
N PRO A 179 -14.28 4.61 -33.29
CA PRO A 179 -15.45 3.74 -33.32
C PRO A 179 -16.19 3.89 -34.65
N LEU A 180 -16.18 2.84 -35.48
CA LEU A 180 -16.93 2.79 -36.73
C LEU A 180 -18.40 2.37 -36.52
N SER A 181 -18.80 2.00 -35.30
CA SER A 181 -20.16 1.58 -34.96
C SER A 181 -21.00 2.73 -34.40
N ALA A 182 -22.28 2.72 -34.75
CA ALA A 182 -23.22 3.84 -34.66
C ALA A 182 -23.82 4.06 -33.25
N ASP A 183 -24.23 5.31 -33.03
CA ASP A 183 -25.37 5.74 -32.20
C ASP A 183 -25.32 5.68 -30.67
N SER A 184 -24.21 6.03 -30.02
CA SER A 184 -24.27 6.44 -28.60
C SER A 184 -23.43 7.69 -28.33
N CYS A 185 -24.09 8.79 -27.98
CA CYS A 185 -23.43 9.90 -27.29
C CYS A 185 -23.39 9.53 -25.80
N GLU A 186 -22.20 9.25 -25.27
CA GLU A 186 -22.01 9.02 -23.84
C GLU A 186 -21.32 10.27 -23.23
N GLY A 187 -22.12 11.19 -22.68
CA GLY A 187 -21.61 12.43 -22.08
C GLY A 187 -21.11 13.48 -23.09
N ASP A 188 -20.02 14.18 -22.75
CA ASP A 188 -19.45 15.29 -23.56
C ASP A 188 -18.73 14.85 -24.86
N HIS A 189 -18.71 13.55 -25.17
CA HIS A 189 -18.07 13.01 -26.36
C HIS A 189 -19.10 12.67 -27.45
N CYS A 190 -19.18 13.51 -28.48
CA CYS A 190 -20.04 13.29 -29.65
C CYS A 190 -19.29 12.52 -30.76
N LEU A 191 -19.92 11.47 -31.30
CA LEU A 191 -19.47 10.82 -32.52
C LEU A 191 -19.86 11.67 -33.76
N PRO A 192 -19.04 11.65 -34.84
CA PRO A 192 -19.38 12.35 -36.08
C PRO A 192 -20.66 11.78 -36.73
N SER A 193 -21.43 12.66 -37.38
CA SER A 193 -22.68 12.30 -38.05
C SER A 193 -22.50 11.18 -39.09
N ALA A 194 -23.55 10.41 -39.37
CA ALA A 194 -23.51 9.33 -40.37
C ALA A 194 -23.12 9.80 -41.78
N GLU A 195 -23.29 11.10 -42.08
CA GLU A 195 -22.84 11.72 -43.33
C GLU A 195 -21.35 12.03 -43.31
N THR A 196 -20.82 12.60 -42.22
CA THR A 196 -19.38 12.84 -42.05
C THR A 196 -18.61 11.53 -42.06
N ARG A 197 -19.17 10.45 -41.47
CA ARG A 197 -18.60 9.09 -41.53
C ARG A 197 -18.55 8.54 -42.95
N ARG A 198 -19.61 8.71 -43.74
CA ARG A 198 -19.63 8.29 -45.16
C ARG A 198 -18.61 9.06 -46.02
N ARG A 199 -18.40 10.35 -45.74
CA ARG A 199 -17.41 11.19 -46.46
C ARG A 199 -15.95 10.84 -46.14
N THR A 200 -15.69 10.26 -44.97
CA THR A 200 -14.33 10.00 -44.45
C THR A 200 -13.91 8.52 -44.47
N HIS A 201 -14.86 7.59 -44.64
CA HIS A 201 -14.60 6.14 -44.75
C HIS A 201 -13.59 5.77 -45.86
N ASP A 202 -13.48 6.61 -46.89
CA ASP A 202 -12.58 6.37 -48.03
C ASP A 202 -11.12 6.81 -47.76
N ILE A 203 -10.80 7.41 -46.59
CA ILE A 203 -9.46 7.92 -46.28
C ILE A 203 -8.75 6.96 -45.31
N PRO A 204 -7.67 6.26 -45.73
CA PRO A 204 -6.90 5.39 -44.85
C PRO A 204 -6.28 6.15 -43.65
N PRO A 205 -6.18 5.53 -42.45
CA PRO A 205 -5.59 6.15 -41.27
C PRO A 205 -4.16 6.68 -41.48
N GLU A 206 -3.36 6.01 -42.32
CA GLU A 206 -2.01 6.46 -42.66
C GLU A 206 -2.02 7.77 -43.47
N GLN A 207 -3.00 7.94 -44.36
CA GLN A 207 -3.16 9.20 -45.09
C GLN A 207 -3.60 10.31 -44.13
N VAL A 208 -4.53 10.02 -43.23
CA VAL A 208 -4.95 10.97 -42.17
C VAL A 208 -3.75 11.42 -41.34
N ARG A 209 -2.91 10.48 -40.86
CA ARG A 209 -1.70 10.80 -40.08
C ARG A 209 -0.73 11.68 -40.86
N LYS A 210 -0.54 11.40 -42.14
CA LYS A 210 0.31 12.18 -43.04
C LYS A 210 -0.25 13.59 -43.23
N ILE A 211 -1.55 13.73 -43.47
CA ILE A 211 -2.23 15.02 -43.63
C ILE A 211 -2.09 15.83 -42.34
N MET A 212 -2.42 15.26 -41.19
CA MET A 212 -2.27 15.91 -39.89
C MET A 212 -0.85 16.44 -39.68
N ALA A 213 0.17 15.65 -40.02
CA ALA A 213 1.57 16.07 -39.90
C ALA A 213 1.92 17.25 -40.82
N MET A 214 1.42 17.23 -42.06
CA MET A 214 1.69 18.28 -43.06
C MET A 214 0.92 19.57 -42.77
N THR A 215 -0.29 19.47 -42.22
CA THR A 215 -1.16 20.63 -41.95
C THR A 215 -0.99 21.19 -40.55
N SER A 216 -0.29 20.50 -39.65
CA SER A 216 -0.03 21.00 -38.30
C SER A 216 0.93 22.19 -38.31
N PRO A 217 0.74 23.18 -37.40
CA PRO A 217 1.72 24.25 -37.22
C PRO A 217 3.10 23.69 -36.85
N SER A 218 4.16 24.24 -37.44
CA SER A 218 5.52 23.79 -37.13
C SER A 218 6.02 24.35 -35.80
N CYS A 219 6.95 23.64 -35.14
CA CYS A 219 7.54 24.12 -33.90
C CYS A 219 8.39 25.39 -34.07
N ASP A 220 8.99 25.56 -35.25
CA ASP A 220 9.80 26.75 -35.54
C ASP A 220 8.94 28.00 -35.71
N GLU A 221 7.70 27.88 -36.18
CA GLU A 221 6.72 28.98 -36.25
C GLU A 221 6.11 29.29 -34.88
N MET A 222 5.80 28.26 -34.10
CA MET A 222 5.18 28.44 -32.79
C MET A 222 6.15 28.97 -31.73
N VAL A 223 7.40 28.50 -31.76
CA VAL A 223 8.41 28.82 -30.74
C VAL A 223 9.50 29.67 -31.39
N VAL A 224 9.24 30.99 -31.43
CA VAL A 224 10.07 31.96 -32.18
C VAL A 224 11.46 32.15 -31.57
N ALA A 225 11.60 32.05 -30.24
CA ALA A 225 12.87 32.29 -29.55
C ALA A 225 13.05 31.40 -28.33
N CYS A 226 14.24 30.82 -28.19
CA CYS A 226 14.57 29.92 -27.08
C CYS A 226 15.85 30.35 -26.35
N LEU A 227 15.76 30.38 -25.02
CA LEU A 227 16.87 30.62 -24.11
C LEU A 227 16.99 29.44 -23.15
N TRP A 228 18.05 28.65 -23.28
CA TRP A 228 18.26 27.47 -22.45
C TRP A 228 19.49 27.67 -21.57
N ARG A 229 19.31 27.60 -20.24
CA ARG A 229 20.37 27.79 -19.24
C ARG A 229 21.19 29.08 -19.49
N GLY A 230 20.50 30.17 -19.83
CA GLY A 230 21.09 31.47 -20.12
C GLY A 230 21.76 31.61 -21.50
N ARG A 231 21.68 30.60 -22.38
CA ARG A 231 22.26 30.64 -23.73
C ARG A 231 21.17 30.63 -24.80
N LYS A 232 21.25 31.58 -25.74
CA LYS A 232 20.38 31.58 -26.93
C LYS A 232 20.67 30.32 -27.73
N THR A 233 19.65 29.51 -27.94
CA THR A 233 19.77 28.21 -28.61
C THR A 233 18.67 28.10 -29.67
N PRO A 234 18.94 27.55 -30.87
CA PRO A 234 17.90 27.34 -31.87
C PRO A 234 16.77 26.45 -31.32
N CYS A 235 15.51 26.88 -31.47
CA CYS A 235 14.36 26.15 -30.94
C CYS A 235 14.21 24.74 -31.54
N SER A 236 14.55 24.56 -32.82
CA SER A 236 14.61 23.26 -33.51
C SER A 236 15.54 22.22 -32.87
N LYS A 237 16.53 22.66 -32.08
CA LYS A 237 17.42 21.76 -31.33
C LYS A 237 16.83 21.32 -29.98
N LEU A 238 15.95 22.14 -29.41
CA LEU A 238 15.36 21.90 -28.10
C LEU A 238 14.00 21.21 -28.22
N PHE A 239 13.13 21.70 -29.10
CA PHE A 239 11.79 21.21 -29.31
C PHE A 239 11.74 20.25 -30.48
N LYS A 240 11.01 19.13 -30.30
CA LYS A 240 10.70 18.17 -31.36
C LYS A 240 9.20 18.05 -31.53
N THR A 241 8.76 17.99 -32.78
CA THR A 241 7.36 17.76 -33.11
C THR A 241 7.02 16.30 -32.82
N GLN A 242 6.01 16.07 -31.98
CA GLN A 242 5.51 14.74 -31.62
C GLN A 242 3.98 14.74 -31.66
N ARG A 243 3.39 13.60 -32.05
CA ARG A 243 1.95 13.39 -32.00
C ARG A 243 1.47 13.16 -30.56
N THR A 244 0.44 13.88 -30.16
CA THR A 244 -0.31 13.78 -28.91
C THR A 244 -1.81 13.62 -29.22
N ASP A 245 -2.64 13.56 -28.18
CA ASP A 245 -4.10 13.67 -28.21
C ASP A 245 -4.59 15.01 -28.80
N LEU A 246 -3.92 16.10 -28.44
CA LEU A 246 -4.23 17.43 -28.93
C LEU A 246 -3.77 17.66 -30.38
N GLY A 247 -2.84 16.85 -30.88
CA GLY A 247 -2.38 16.88 -32.27
C GLY A 247 -0.86 16.81 -32.36
N TYR A 248 -0.25 17.50 -33.31
CA TYR A 248 1.22 17.60 -33.33
C TYR A 248 1.67 18.78 -32.47
N CYS A 249 2.48 18.47 -31.45
CA CYS A 249 2.94 19.41 -30.44
C CYS A 249 4.46 19.44 -30.34
N CYS A 250 4.99 20.47 -29.71
CA CYS A 250 6.42 20.69 -29.50
C CYS A 250 6.84 20.21 -28.12
N LEU A 251 7.66 19.17 -28.08
CA LEU A 251 8.13 18.55 -26.85
C LEU A 251 9.58 18.93 -26.59
N PHE A 252 9.87 19.36 -25.38
CA PHE A 252 11.19 19.65 -24.87
C PHE A 252 11.49 18.73 -23.69
N ASN A 253 12.70 18.15 -23.67
CA ASN A 253 13.20 17.31 -22.58
C ASN A 253 12.28 16.13 -22.19
N ALA A 254 11.47 15.66 -23.13
CA ALA A 254 10.62 14.50 -22.95
C ALA A 254 11.42 13.24 -23.31
N HIS A 255 11.52 12.30 -22.38
CA HIS A 255 12.19 11.01 -22.59
C HIS A 255 11.28 10.04 -23.36
N TYR A 256 10.82 10.44 -24.54
CA TYR A 256 10.17 9.52 -25.45
C TYR A 256 11.24 8.94 -26.37
N ASP A 257 11.68 7.72 -26.06
CA ASP A 257 12.30 6.87 -27.07
C ASP A 257 11.27 6.69 -28.19
N SER A 258 11.45 7.45 -29.25
CA SER A 258 10.79 7.18 -30.53
C SER A 258 11.50 5.96 -31.14
N ALA A 259 11.23 4.79 -30.59
CA ALA A 259 11.68 3.48 -31.08
C ALA A 259 10.45 2.56 -31.05
N LYS A 260 9.93 2.02 -32.16
CA LYS A 260 10.42 1.81 -33.52
C LYS A 260 9.22 1.84 -34.46
#